data_AF-A0AAV2MP80-F1
#
_entry.id   AF-A0AAV2MP80-F1
#
_cell.length_a   1.000
_cell.length_b   1.000
_cell.length_c   1.000
_cell.angle_alpha   90.00
_cell.angle_beta   90.00
_cell.angle_gamma   90.00
#
_symmetry.space_group_name_H-M   'P 1'
#
loop_
_entity.id
_entity.type
_entity.pdbx_description
1 polymer ?
#
loop_
_entity_poly.entity_id
_entity_poly.type
_entity_poly.pdbx_seq_one_letter_code
_entity_poly.pdbx_strand_id
1 'polypeptide(L)'
;MAVPALWLCLLYGCASSMAVHALWLCTLYGCARSMAVRALWLCLLYGCACSMAERALWLCLLYGCARSMAVPALWLCALYGCACSMAVRALWLCALYGCACSMAVRALWLCLLYGCARSMAVPALWLCALYGCACSMAVRALWP
;
A
#
# COMPACT_ATOMS: atom_id res chain seq x y z
N MET A 1 4.13 -26.26 -1.54
CA MET A 1 5.02 -25.97 -2.67
C MET A 1 5.27 -24.47 -2.66
N ALA A 2 6.45 -24.02 -2.23
CA ALA A 2 6.78 -22.60 -2.26
C ALA A 2 7.28 -22.25 -3.67
N VAL A 3 6.63 -21.30 -4.35
CA VAL A 3 7.07 -20.89 -5.68
C VAL A 3 8.19 -19.86 -5.53
N PRO A 4 9.38 -20.05 -6.15
CA PRO A 4 10.50 -19.13 -5.96
C PRO A 4 10.21 -17.75 -6.57
N ALA A 5 9.68 -17.71 -7.79
CA ALA A 5 9.33 -16.47 -8.44
C ALA A 5 8.14 -16.66 -9.38
N LEU A 6 7.26 -15.65 -9.43
CA LEU A 6 6.16 -15.56 -10.39
C LEU A 6 6.14 -14.19 -11.06
N TRP A 7 5.96 -14.19 -12.37
CA TRP A 7 5.82 -13.00 -13.19
C TRP A 7 4.55 -13.13 -14.04
N LEU A 8 3.63 -12.19 -13.91
CA LEU A 8 2.32 -12.24 -14.56
C LEU A 8 1.96 -10.88 -15.15
N CYS A 9 1.51 -10.87 -16.40
CA CYS A 9 0.99 -9.69 -17.09
C CYS A 9 -0.40 -10.01 -17.64
N LEU A 10 -1.42 -9.27 -17.18
CA LEU A 10 -2.82 -9.48 -17.57
C LEU A 10 -3.41 -8.19 -18.13
N LEU A 11 -4.15 -8.27 -19.23
CA LEU A 11 -4.95 -7.16 -19.72
C LEU A 11 -6.21 -6.99 -18.86
N TYR A 12 -6.92 -8.09 -18.65
CA TYR A 12 -8.10 -8.20 -17.80
C TYR A 12 -7.97 -9.45 -16.93
N GLY A 13 -8.19 -9.33 -15.63
CA GLY A 13 -8.33 -10.51 -14.79
C GLY A 13 -7.97 -10.33 -13.33
N CYS A 14 -8.02 -11.44 -12.60
CA CYS A 14 -7.63 -11.52 -11.21
C CYS A 14 -6.44 -12.46 -11.06
N ALA A 15 -5.46 -12.08 -10.25
CA ALA A 15 -4.37 -12.94 -9.85
C ALA A 15 -4.44 -13.23 -8.35
N SER A 16 -4.29 -14.50 -8.01
CA SER A 16 -4.24 -14.98 -6.63
C SER A 16 -3.01 -15.85 -6.43
N SER A 17 -2.27 -15.60 -5.35
CA SER A 17 -1.07 -16.36 -5.01
C SER A 17 -1.01 -16.69 -3.52
N MET A 18 -0.43 -17.84 -3.21
CA MET A 18 -0.14 -18.28 -1.85
C MET A 18 1.31 -18.74 -1.76
N ALA A 19 2.03 -18.31 -0.73
CA ALA A 19 3.37 -18.78 -0.40
C ALA A 19 4.38 -18.66 -1.56
N VAL A 20 4.68 -17.43 -1.97
CA VAL A 20 5.64 -17.11 -3.04
C VAL A 20 6.83 -16.36 -2.44
N HIS A 21 8.05 -16.61 -2.91
CA HIS A 21 9.18 -15.82 -2.46
C HIS A 21 9.15 -14.42 -3.10
N ALA A 22 9.06 -14.34 -4.43
CA ALA A 22 8.92 -13.09 -5.16
C ALA A 22 7.77 -13.14 -6.15
N LEU A 23 6.90 -12.12 -6.14
CA LEU A 23 5.82 -11.99 -7.12
C LEU A 23 5.84 -10.62 -7.77
N TRP A 24 5.75 -10.62 -9.09
CA TRP A 24 5.57 -9.45 -9.92
C TRP A 24 4.28 -9.60 -10.73
N LEU A 25 3.40 -8.62 -10.64
CA LEU A 25 2.14 -8.62 -11.40
C LEU A 25 1.89 -7.24 -11.98
N CYS A 26 1.66 -7.22 -13.29
CA CYS A 26 1.17 -6.04 -14.00
C CYS A 26 -0.24 -6.33 -14.53
N THR A 27 -1.19 -5.44 -14.24
CA THR A 27 -2.56 -5.56 -14.77
C THR A 27 -3.08 -4.22 -15.27
N LEU A 28 -3.80 -4.26 -16.39
CA LEU A 28 -4.50 -3.09 -16.92
C LEU A 28 -5.84 -2.88 -16.20
N TYR A 29 -6.66 -3.92 -16.15
CA TYR A 29 -7.90 -3.97 -15.37
C TYR A 29 -7.93 -5.24 -14.52
N GLY A 30 -7.85 -5.11 -13.20
CA GLY A 30 -7.79 -6.34 -12.41
C GLY A 30 -7.77 -6.21 -10.90
N CYS A 31 -7.70 -7.38 -10.27
CA CYS A 31 -7.52 -7.50 -8.84
C CYS A 31 -6.36 -8.45 -8.51
N ALA A 32 -5.55 -8.07 -7.52
CA ALA A 32 -4.46 -8.90 -7.02
C ALA A 32 -4.75 -9.29 -5.58
N ARG A 33 -4.64 -10.59 -5.25
CA ARG A 33 -4.71 -11.09 -3.88
C ARG A 33 -3.49 -11.96 -3.58
N SER A 34 -2.76 -11.63 -2.52
CA SER A 34 -1.60 -12.40 -2.08
C SER A 34 -1.71 -12.80 -0.60
N MET A 35 -1.24 -14.01 -0.32
CA MET A 35 -1.09 -14.51 1.04
C MET A 35 0.34 -15.03 1.23
N ALA A 36 1.07 -14.46 2.18
CA ALA A 36 2.41 -14.86 2.56
C ALA A 36 3.42 -14.78 1.39
N VAL A 37 3.73 -13.55 0.94
CA VAL A 37 4.82 -13.32 -0.02
C VAL A 37 5.98 -12.57 0.68
N ARG A 38 7.22 -12.85 0.26
CA ARG A 38 8.39 -12.18 0.86
C ARG A 38 8.61 -10.82 0.19
N ALA A 39 8.50 -10.76 -1.12
CA ALA A 39 8.54 -9.52 -1.89
C ALA A 39 7.44 -9.51 -2.95
N LEU A 40 6.55 -8.52 -2.87
CA LEU A 40 5.43 -8.35 -3.79
C LEU A 40 5.55 -7.01 -4.51
N TRP A 41 5.50 -7.05 -5.83
CA TRP A 41 5.47 -5.86 -6.70
C TRP A 41 4.22 -5.91 -7.56
N LEU A 42 3.32 -4.93 -7.41
CA LEU A 42 2.11 -4.83 -8.22
C LEU A 42 2.03 -3.48 -8.93
N CYS A 43 1.76 -3.54 -10.23
CA CYS A 43 1.39 -2.38 -11.04
C CYS A 43 -0.02 -2.59 -11.58
N LEU A 44 -0.96 -1.74 -11.18
CA LEU A 44 -2.35 -1.79 -11.64
C LEU A 44 -2.75 -0.44 -12.23
N LEU A 45 -3.28 -0.46 -13.46
CA LEU A 45 -3.84 0.75 -14.06
C LEU A 45 -5.22 1.04 -13.45
N TYR A 46 -6.12 0.06 -13.50
CA TYR A 46 -7.42 0.11 -12.85
C TYR A 46 -7.60 -1.16 -12.01
N GLY A 47 -7.72 -1.02 -10.69
CA GLY A 47 -7.87 -2.23 -9.90
C GLY A 47 -7.80 -2.13 -8.39
N CYS A 48 -7.73 -3.31 -7.77
CA CYS A 48 -7.61 -3.44 -6.33
C CYS A 48 -6.51 -4.45 -5.96
N ALA A 49 -5.73 -4.13 -4.92
CA ALA A 49 -4.73 -5.02 -4.35
C ALA A 49 -5.08 -5.35 -2.90
N CYS A 50 -5.07 -6.63 -2.54
CA CYS A 50 -5.28 -7.12 -1.18
C CYS A 50 -4.14 -8.04 -0.77
N SER A 51 -3.51 -7.73 0.36
CA SER A 51 -2.34 -8.44 0.86
C SER A 51 -2.46 -8.69 2.36
N MET A 52 -2.13 -9.90 2.79
CA MET A 52 -2.31 -10.32 4.18
C MET A 52 -1.02 -10.24 4.97
N ALA A 53 0.01 -10.98 4.55
CA ALA A 53 1.28 -11.08 5.26
C ALA A 53 2.39 -10.97 4.23
N GLU A 54 3.06 -9.83 4.21
CA GLU A 54 4.07 -9.52 3.19
C GLU A 54 5.28 -8.94 3.87
N ARG A 55 6.50 -9.38 3.52
CA ARG A 55 7.70 -8.78 4.14
C ARG A 55 8.07 -7.44 3.52
N ALA A 56 7.89 -7.31 2.21
CA ALA A 56 8.04 -6.07 1.47
C ALA A 56 6.97 -5.99 0.38
N LEU A 57 6.32 -4.83 0.28
CA LEU A 57 5.21 -4.59 -0.61
C LEU A 57 5.41 -3.29 -1.36
N TRP A 58 5.36 -3.36 -2.68
CA TRP A 58 5.43 -2.21 -3.59
C TRP A 58 4.20 -2.21 -4.48
N LEU A 59 3.47 -1.09 -4.44
CA LEU A 59 2.20 -0.91 -5.13
C LEU A 59 2.21 0.38 -5.93
N CYS A 60 2.01 0.25 -7.24
CA CYS A 60 1.79 1.37 -8.15
C CYS A 60 0.38 1.27 -8.73
N LEU A 61 -0.46 2.25 -8.44
CA LEU A 61 -1.87 2.31 -8.83
C LEU A 61 -2.16 3.59 -9.62
N LEU A 62 -2.72 3.49 -10.82
CA LEU A 62 -3.24 4.67 -11.51
C LEU A 62 -4.61 5.05 -10.91
N TYR A 63 -5.53 4.09 -10.90
CA TYR A 63 -6.86 4.19 -10.31
C TYR A 63 -7.15 2.95 -9.48
N GLY A 64 -7.35 3.09 -8.17
CA GLY A 64 -7.71 1.92 -7.39
C GLY A 64 -7.55 1.98 -5.89
N CYS A 65 -7.63 0.79 -5.29
CA CYS A 65 -7.59 0.62 -3.84
C CYS A 65 -6.55 -0.43 -3.44
N ALA A 66 -5.83 -0.16 -2.36
CA ALA A 66 -4.92 -1.11 -1.74
C ALA A 66 -5.34 -1.40 -0.29
N ARG A 67 -5.30 -2.67 0.08
CA ARG A 67 -5.47 -3.11 1.47
C ARG A 67 -4.33 -4.03 1.87
N SER A 68 -3.73 -3.72 3.02
CA SER A 68 -2.63 -4.49 3.60
C SER A 68 -2.87 -4.73 5.09
N MET A 69 -2.62 -5.96 5.56
CA MET A 69 -2.83 -6.30 6.96
C MET A 69 -1.54 -6.23 7.77
N ALA A 70 -0.53 -7.04 7.44
CA ALA A 70 0.73 -7.08 8.16
C ALA A 70 1.92 -6.96 7.22
N VAL A 71 2.59 -5.80 7.26
CA VAL A 71 3.70 -5.48 6.34
C VAL A 71 4.83 -4.75 7.07
N PRO A 72 6.06 -5.27 7.12
CA PRO A 72 7.20 -4.54 7.66
C PRO A 72 7.55 -3.29 6.85
N ALA A 73 7.49 -3.37 5.52
CA ALA A 73 7.80 -2.27 4.62
C ALA A 73 6.76 -2.20 3.50
N LEU A 74 5.97 -1.13 3.50
CA LEU A 74 4.98 -0.85 2.46
C LEU A 74 5.34 0.42 1.72
N TRP A 75 5.41 0.34 0.40
CA TRP A 75 5.59 1.46 -0.50
C TRP A 75 4.38 1.52 -1.44
N LEU A 76 3.68 2.65 -1.44
CA LEU A 76 2.49 2.83 -2.24
C LEU A 76 2.52 4.17 -2.97
N CYS A 77 2.36 4.10 -4.29
CA CYS A 77 2.18 5.24 -5.17
C CYS A 77 0.83 5.14 -5.86
N ALA A 78 -0.03 6.14 -5.67
CA ALA A 78 -1.36 6.19 -6.28
C ALA A 78 -1.63 7.52 -6.98
N LEU A 79 -2.15 7.49 -8.20
CA LEU A 79 -2.60 8.70 -8.88
C LEU A 79 -3.99 9.11 -8.35
N TYR A 80 -4.93 8.16 -8.41
CA TYR A 80 -6.27 8.24 -7.82
C TYR A 80 -6.54 6.99 -7.00
N GLY A 81 -6.65 7.10 -5.68
CA GLY A 81 -6.93 5.90 -4.91
C GLY A 81 -7.02 6.00 -3.41
N CYS A 82 -7.30 4.83 -2.83
CA CYS A 82 -7.43 4.66 -1.39
C CYS A 82 -6.48 3.57 -0.89
N ALA A 83 -5.79 3.81 0.22
CA ALA A 83 -4.95 2.82 0.87
C ALA A 83 -5.40 2.59 2.31
N CYS A 84 -5.57 1.33 2.69
CA CYS A 84 -5.83 0.92 4.06
C CYS A 84 -4.73 -0.03 4.55
N SER A 85 -4.19 0.25 5.73
CA SER A 85 -3.16 -0.57 6.36
C SER A 85 -3.46 -0.81 7.84
N MET A 86 -3.29 -2.05 8.31
CA MET A 86 -3.56 -2.38 9.73
C MET A 86 -2.30 -2.30 10.58
N ALA A 87 -1.28 -3.08 10.27
CA ALA A 87 -0.04 -3.15 11.05
C ALA A 87 1.16 -3.03 10.12
N VAL A 88 1.81 -1.86 10.15
CA VAL A 88 2.97 -1.58 9.29
C VAL A 88 4.14 -1.04 10.10
N ARG A 89 5.35 -1.53 9.85
CA ARG A 89 6.52 -0.99 10.55
C ARG A 89 7.03 0.29 9.89
N ALA A 90 7.11 0.31 8.57
CA ALA A 90 7.44 1.49 7.77
C ALA A 90 6.47 1.59 6.59
N LEU A 91 5.73 2.68 6.53
CA LEU A 91 4.80 2.99 5.43
C LEU A 91 5.27 4.25 4.71
N TRP A 92 5.42 4.14 3.40
CA TRP A 92 5.68 5.25 2.52
C TRP A 92 4.52 5.34 1.53
N LEU A 93 3.83 6.48 1.51
CA LEU A 93 2.68 6.67 0.66
C LEU A 93 2.75 8.03 -0.04
N CYS A 94 2.68 7.95 -1.37
CA CYS A 94 2.55 9.10 -2.25
C CYS A 94 1.22 9.00 -2.99
N ALA A 95 0.37 10.01 -2.86
CA ALA A 95 -0.83 10.09 -3.68
C ALA A 95 -1.10 11.50 -4.21
N LEU A 96 -1.53 11.56 -5.48
CA LEU A 96 -2.00 12.82 -6.09
C LEU A 96 -3.41 13.14 -5.63
N TYR A 97 -4.33 12.19 -5.77
CA TYR A 97 -5.71 12.27 -5.30
C TYR A 97 -6.05 11.02 -4.49
N GLY A 98 -6.29 11.16 -3.18
CA GLY A 98 -6.60 9.94 -2.44
C GLY A 98 -6.80 10.04 -0.95
N CYS A 99 -7.09 8.87 -0.38
CA CYS A 99 -7.29 8.70 1.06
C CYS A 99 -6.38 7.59 1.60
N ALA A 100 -5.75 7.85 2.74
CA ALA A 100 -4.94 6.85 3.44
C ALA A 100 -5.49 6.63 4.86
N CYS A 101 -5.76 5.37 5.21
CA CYS A 101 -6.18 4.98 6.54
C CYS A 101 -5.18 3.98 7.13
N SER A 102 -4.69 4.24 8.34
CA SER A 102 -3.77 3.34 9.03
C SER A 102 -4.12 3.13 10.50
N MET A 103 -4.04 1.90 10.99
CA MET A 103 -4.32 1.61 12.42
C MET A 103 -3.04 1.75 13.25
N ALA A 104 -2.04 0.92 13.02
CA ALA A 104 -0.79 0.92 13.75
C ALA A 104 0.39 1.00 12.78
N VAL A 105 1.05 2.16 12.74
CA VAL A 105 2.23 2.34 11.90
C VAL A 105 3.38 2.88 12.72
N ARG A 106 4.54 2.20 12.74
CA ARG A 106 5.66 2.67 13.57
C ARG A 106 6.33 3.93 12.99
N ALA A 107 6.51 3.97 11.68
CA ALA A 107 7.00 5.13 10.94
C ALA A 107 6.17 5.31 9.67
N LEU A 108 5.59 6.49 9.50
CA LEU A 108 4.71 6.82 8.39
C LEU A 108 5.24 8.04 7.67
N TRP A 109 5.44 7.92 6.36
CA TRP A 109 5.83 9.00 5.47
C TRP A 109 4.72 9.20 4.45
N LEU A 110 4.15 10.40 4.41
CA LEU A 110 3.00 10.75 3.59
C LEU A 110 3.30 11.96 2.72
N CYS A 111 3.09 11.82 1.42
CA CYS A 111 3.04 12.91 0.47
C CYS A 111 1.69 12.90 -0.25
N LEU A 112 0.84 13.89 0.04
CA LEU A 112 -0.51 14.02 -0.53
C LEU A 112 -0.66 15.37 -1.22
N LEU A 113 -1.04 15.36 -2.50
CA LEU A 113 -1.33 16.61 -3.21
C LEU A 113 -2.76 17.06 -2.93
N TYR A 114 -3.74 16.17 -3.13
CA TYR A 114 -5.15 16.33 -2.79
C TYR A 114 -5.64 15.10 -2.02
N GLY A 115 -6.00 15.24 -0.74
CA GLY A 115 -6.45 14.05 -0.02
C GLY A 115 -6.53 14.12 1.49
N CYS A 116 -6.86 12.97 2.08
CA CYS A 116 -7.00 12.83 3.52
C CYS A 116 -6.18 11.64 4.04
N ALA A 117 -5.46 11.84 5.14
CA ALA A 117 -4.81 10.78 5.88
C ALA A 117 -5.40 10.65 7.29
N ARG A 118 -5.68 9.43 7.72
CA ARG A 118 -6.21 9.13 9.05
C ARG A 118 -5.43 7.99 9.68
N SER A 119 -4.87 8.23 10.86
CA SER A 119 -4.05 7.23 11.56
C SER A 119 -4.38 7.11 13.04
N MET A 120 -4.45 5.89 13.59
CA MET A 120 -4.75 5.72 15.03
C MET A 120 -3.49 5.90 15.87
N ALA A 121 -2.43 5.13 15.60
CA ALA A 121 -1.18 5.15 16.35
C ALA A 121 0.03 5.23 15.42
N VAL A 122 0.75 6.36 15.47
CA VAL A 122 1.94 6.62 14.66
C VAL A 122 3.04 7.30 15.48
N PRO A 123 4.03 6.56 16.02
CA PRO A 123 5.13 7.14 16.78
C PRO A 123 5.91 8.20 15.99
N ALA A 124 6.24 7.94 14.74
CA ALA A 124 6.96 8.87 13.87
C ALA A 124 6.17 9.12 12.58
N LEU A 125 5.75 10.36 12.38
CA LEU A 125 4.96 10.82 11.25
C LEU A 125 5.72 11.92 10.51
N TRP A 126 5.90 11.75 9.21
CA TRP A 126 6.36 12.78 8.28
C TRP A 126 5.28 13.04 7.24
N LEU A 127 4.89 14.29 7.06
CA LEU A 127 3.70 14.65 6.30
C LEU A 127 3.90 15.91 5.44
N CYS A 128 3.94 15.72 4.13
CA CYS A 128 3.77 16.80 3.16
C CYS A 128 2.37 16.73 2.53
N ALA A 129 1.51 17.70 2.86
CA ALA A 129 0.18 17.83 2.27
C ALA A 129 -0.04 19.24 1.71
N LEU A 130 -0.47 19.35 0.44
CA LEU A 130 -0.77 20.62 -0.21
C LEU A 130 -2.24 21.03 -0.03
N TYR A 131 -3.16 20.18 -0.47
CA TYR A 131 -4.61 20.37 -0.35
C TYR A 131 -5.25 19.17 0.33
N GLY A 132 -5.12 19.09 1.65
CA GLY A 132 -5.58 17.92 2.36
C GLY A 132 -5.57 18.03 3.87
N CYS A 133 -6.10 16.99 4.52
CA CYS A 133 -6.20 16.90 5.97
C CYS A 133 -5.47 15.65 6.46
N ALA A 134 -4.71 15.79 7.55
CA ALA A 134 -4.12 14.65 8.25
C ALA A 134 -4.62 14.63 9.70
N CYS A 135 -5.25 13.52 10.09
CA CYS A 135 -5.75 13.33 11.45
C CYS A 135 -5.04 12.14 12.07
N SER A 136 -4.51 12.32 13.28
CA SER A 136 -3.87 11.24 14.02
C SER A 136 -4.27 11.28 15.49
N MET A 137 -4.59 10.14 16.08
CA MET A 137 -5.00 10.09 17.49
C MET A 137 -3.81 10.05 18.44
N ALA A 138 -2.78 9.27 18.12
CA ALA A 138 -1.57 9.18 18.92
C ALA A 138 -0.32 9.33 18.05
N VAL A 139 0.39 10.46 18.21
CA VAL A 139 1.68 10.73 17.56
C VAL A 139 2.70 11.18 18.59
N ARG A 140 3.92 10.64 18.51
CA ARG A 140 5.02 11.05 19.39
C ARG A 140 5.91 12.10 18.73
N ALA A 141 6.16 11.98 17.43
CA ALA A 141 6.94 12.93 16.66
C ALA A 141 6.25 13.18 15.31
N LEU A 142 5.97 14.45 15.02
CA LEU A 142 5.38 14.93 13.77
C LEU A 142 6.38 15.86 13.08
N TRP A 143 6.62 15.62 11.80
CA TRP A 143 7.43 16.44 10.92
C TRP A 143 6.58 16.85 9.71
N PRO A 144 6.44 18.15 9.43
CA PRO A 144 5.82 18.65 8.22
C PRO A 144 6.76 18.56 6.99
#